data_AF-A6GUF2-F1
#
_entry.id   AF-A6GUF2-F1
#
_cell.length_a   1.000
_cell.length_b   1.000
_cell.length_c   1.000
_cell.angle_alpha   90.00
_cell.angle_beta   90.00
_cell.angle_gamma   90.00
#
_symmetry.space_group_name_H-M   'P 1'
#
loop_
_entity.id
_entity.type
_entity.pdbx_description
1 polymer ?
#
loop_
_entity_poly.entity_id
_entity_poly.type
_entity_poly.pdbx_seq_one_letter_code
_entity_poly.pdbx_strand_id
1 'polypeptide(L)'
;MPLNSDVRCPKQVNRRNRRGFMTSKLRIKMGPIEVEYEGSEDFLKQELPELLQALTTLYKDSGISDAQPASAPGAKANATPGPQGTTNTYAAALGGGTGTELALAAGARLRIGMGAETFTRAKLLEEMKSASSYYKKSYSGNLSNIIGTLVTNQKFIEAAKDTYSLHATTENELRTRLAS
;
A
#
# COMPACT_ATOMS: atom_id res chain seq x y z
N MET A 1 -62.97 44.73 -22.19
CA MET A 1 -62.54 45.64 -21.10
C MET A 1 -63.33 45.27 -19.85
N PRO A 2 -62.80 45.32 -18.62
CA PRO A 2 -61.44 45.64 -18.15
C PRO A 2 -60.86 44.58 -17.13
N LEU A 3 -59.52 44.50 -17.00
CA LEU A 3 -58.63 44.83 -15.86
C LEU A 3 -58.64 43.83 -14.67
N ASN A 4 -57.50 43.14 -14.42
CA ASN A 4 -56.42 43.53 -13.46
C ASN A 4 -56.85 43.21 -12.01
N SER A 5 -56.05 42.75 -11.04
CA SER A 5 -54.62 42.56 -10.85
C SER A 5 -54.47 41.89 -9.47
N ASP A 6 -53.42 41.08 -9.32
CA ASP A 6 -52.52 41.06 -8.16
C ASP A 6 -53.10 41.04 -6.73
N VAL A 7 -53.13 39.86 -6.07
CA VAL A 7 -52.94 39.80 -4.61
C VAL A 7 -52.22 38.50 -4.19
N ARG A 8 -50.90 38.66 -3.99
CA ARG A 8 -50.09 38.19 -2.85
C ARG A 8 -50.03 36.68 -2.54
N CYS A 9 -48.84 36.16 -2.83
CA CYS A 9 -48.18 35.08 -2.10
C CYS A 9 -48.13 35.39 -0.57
N PRO A 10 -48.59 34.49 0.31
CA PRO A 10 -48.15 34.48 1.69
C PRO A 10 -46.99 33.50 1.90
N LYS A 11 -46.07 33.97 2.74
CA LYS A 11 -44.82 33.35 3.16
C LYS A 11 -45.00 31.95 3.76
N GLN A 12 -43.98 31.15 3.48
CA GLN A 12 -43.34 30.08 4.25
C GLN A 12 -43.95 29.55 5.57
N VAL A 13 -43.57 28.28 5.79
CA VAL A 13 -43.48 27.51 7.05
C VAL A 13 -44.70 26.63 7.33
N ASN A 14 -44.61 25.34 7.00
CA ASN A 14 -44.26 24.38 8.05
C ASN A 14 -43.79 23.02 7.53
N ARG A 15 -42.69 22.61 8.18
CA ARG A 15 -42.01 21.32 8.17
C ARG A 15 -43.00 20.16 8.29
N ARG A 16 -43.00 19.25 7.31
CA ARG A 16 -43.33 17.84 7.58
C ARG A 16 -42.18 16.99 7.09
N ASN A 17 -41.38 16.55 8.05
CA ASN A 17 -40.43 15.46 8.01
C ASN A 17 -40.78 14.44 6.90
N ARG A 18 -40.12 14.56 5.75
CA ARG A 18 -39.82 13.36 4.97
C ARG A 18 -38.80 12.60 5.82
N ARG A 19 -39.27 11.56 6.52
CA ARG A 19 -38.41 10.51 7.07
C ARG A 19 -37.50 10.10 5.91
N GLY A 20 -36.24 10.51 5.98
CA GLY A 20 -35.22 9.92 5.13
C GLY A 20 -35.24 8.44 5.47
N PHE A 21 -35.59 7.60 4.50
CA PHE A 21 -35.18 6.20 4.55
C PHE A 21 -33.66 6.25 4.74
N MET A 22 -33.19 5.92 5.94
CA MET A 22 -31.77 5.72 6.20
C MET A 22 -31.40 4.44 5.48
N THR A 23 -31.14 4.55 4.18
CA THR A 23 -30.53 3.46 3.42
C THR A 23 -29.09 3.37 3.88
N SER A 24 -28.80 2.33 4.65
CA SER A 24 -27.48 2.08 5.19
C SER A 24 -26.69 1.30 4.16
N LYS A 25 -25.56 1.86 3.74
CA LYS A 25 -24.59 1.22 2.86
C LYS A 25 -23.58 0.50 3.72
N LEU A 26 -23.52 -0.81 3.60
CA LEU A 26 -22.59 -1.69 4.30
C LEU A 26 -21.65 -2.30 3.28
N ARG A 27 -20.34 -2.13 3.48
CA ARG A 27 -19.31 -2.78 2.69
C ARG A 27 -18.51 -3.68 3.61
N ILE A 28 -18.65 -4.99 3.44
CA ILE A 28 -17.86 -5.98 4.16
C ILE A 28 -16.83 -6.55 3.18
N LYS A 29 -15.55 -6.40 3.53
CA LYS A 29 -14.44 -7.02 2.80
C LYS A 29 -13.90 -8.19 3.60
N MET A 30 -13.97 -9.40 3.04
CA MET A 30 -13.34 -10.60 3.59
C MET A 30 -12.46 -11.25 2.53
N GLY A 31 -11.17 -10.95 2.59
CA GLY A 31 -10.18 -11.38 1.60
C GLY A 31 -10.56 -10.94 0.18
N PRO A 32 -10.68 -11.86 -0.79
CA PRO A 32 -11.06 -11.53 -2.17
C PRO A 32 -12.56 -11.26 -2.36
N ILE A 33 -13.39 -11.46 -1.33
CA ILE A 33 -14.85 -11.34 -1.43
C ILE A 33 -15.26 -9.96 -0.90
N GLU A 34 -15.76 -9.13 -1.81
CA GLU A 34 -16.37 -7.84 -1.48
C GLU A 34 -17.88 -7.96 -1.52
N VAL A 35 -18.54 -7.74 -0.38
CA VAL A 35 -19.99 -7.71 -0.28
C VAL A 35 -20.43 -6.27 -0.04
N GLU A 36 -21.08 -5.69 -1.05
CA GLU A 36 -21.73 -4.38 -0.97
C GLU A 36 -23.24 -4.59 -0.78
N TYR A 37 -23.75 -4.11 0.34
CA TYR A 37 -25.17 -4.10 0.65
C TYR A 37 -25.66 -2.67 0.80
N GLU A 38 -26.73 -2.33 0.08
CA GLU A 38 -27.43 -1.05 0.21
C GLU A 38 -28.91 -1.35 0.47
N GLY A 39 -29.38 -1.06 1.69
CA GLY A 39 -30.76 -1.37 2.06
C GLY A 39 -31.17 -0.76 3.41
N SER A 40 -32.32 -1.20 3.92
CA SER A 40 -32.91 -0.72 5.18
C SER A 40 -32.15 -1.23 6.41
N GLU A 41 -32.05 -0.41 7.45
CA GLU A 41 -31.37 -0.76 8.72
C GLU A 41 -31.97 -1.99 9.43
N ASP A 42 -33.25 -2.31 9.20
CA ASP A 42 -33.89 -3.50 9.77
C ASP A 42 -33.19 -4.80 9.32
N PHE A 43 -32.71 -4.83 8.07
CA PHE A 43 -31.96 -5.96 7.51
C PHE A 43 -30.57 -6.10 8.15
N LEU A 44 -29.90 -4.98 8.45
CA LEU A 44 -28.58 -4.99 9.11
C LEU A 44 -28.61 -5.61 10.51
N LYS A 45 -29.76 -5.59 11.19
CA LYS A 45 -29.86 -6.09 12.57
C LYS A 45 -30.34 -7.53 12.64
N GLN A 46 -31.24 -7.93 11.74
CA GLN A 46 -31.83 -9.27 11.78
C GLN A 46 -31.08 -10.29 10.93
N GLU A 47 -30.69 -9.93 9.71
CA GLU A 47 -30.20 -10.89 8.72
C GLU A 47 -28.67 -10.85 8.52
N LEU A 48 -28.01 -9.77 8.96
CA LEU A 48 -26.55 -9.64 8.93
C LEU A 48 -25.82 -10.75 9.71
N PRO A 49 -26.25 -11.15 10.93
CA PRO A 49 -25.59 -12.24 11.66
C PRO A 49 -25.68 -13.57 10.91
N GLU A 50 -26.82 -13.83 10.28
CA GLU A 50 -27.07 -15.06 9.52
C GLU A 50 -26.24 -15.09 8.23
N LEU A 51 -26.14 -13.94 7.54
CA LEU A 51 -25.32 -13.78 6.34
C LEU A 51 -23.81 -13.94 6.65
N LEU A 52 -23.33 -13.38 7.77
CA LEU A 52 -21.95 -13.58 8.22
C LEU A 52 -21.68 -15.04 8.61
N GLN A 53 -22.62 -15.74 9.23
CA GLN A 53 -22.46 -17.17 9.56
C GLN A 53 -22.40 -18.03 8.30
N ALA A 54 -23.27 -17.78 7.32
CA ALA A 54 -23.25 -18.47 6.03
C ALA A 54 -21.92 -18.24 5.29
N LEU A 55 -21.44 -16.99 5.25
CA LEU A 55 -20.16 -16.64 4.65
C LEU A 55 -18.98 -17.30 5.37
N THR A 56 -18.97 -17.31 6.71
CA THR A 56 -17.89 -17.94 7.48
C THR A 56 -17.87 -19.46 7.30
N THR A 57 -19.04 -20.08 7.15
CA THR A 57 -19.17 -21.52 6.91
C THR A 57 -18.68 -21.87 5.51
N LEU A 58 -19.11 -21.14 4.49
CA LEU A 58 -18.61 -21.29 3.12
C LEU A 58 -17.11 -21.02 3.01
N TYR A 59 -16.59 -20.04 3.75
CA TYR A 59 -15.15 -19.72 3.74
C TYR A 59 -14.30 -20.83 4.36
N LYS A 60 -14.79 -21.46 5.43
CA LYS A 60 -14.13 -22.61 6.07
C LYS A 60 -14.20 -23.88 5.23
N ASP A 61 -15.32 -24.12 4.57
CA ASP A 61 -15.54 -25.32 3.75
C ASP A 61 -14.82 -25.23 2.38
N SER A 62 -14.74 -24.03 1.81
CA SER A 62 -14.11 -23.81 0.50
C SER A 62 -12.57 -23.81 0.55
N GLY A 63 -11.94 -23.84 1.73
CA GLY A 63 -10.48 -23.87 1.87
C GLY A 63 -9.76 -22.66 1.24
N ILE A 64 -10.46 -21.55 1.02
CA ILE A 64 -9.93 -20.34 0.38
C ILE A 64 -9.16 -19.57 1.45
N SER A 65 -7.87 -19.86 1.57
CA SER A 65 -6.92 -18.93 2.17
C SER A 65 -6.76 -17.71 1.26
N ASP A 66 -6.68 -16.54 1.87
CA ASP A 66 -6.59 -15.22 1.25
C ASP A 66 -5.59 -15.20 0.07
N ALA A 67 -6.12 -15.32 -1.15
CA ALA A 67 -5.36 -15.27 -2.39
C ALA A 67 -5.90 -14.13 -3.26
N GLN A 68 -5.44 -12.91 -2.95
CA GLN A 68 -5.63 -11.71 -3.76
C GLN A 68 -4.86 -11.85 -5.11
N PRO A 69 -5.48 -11.55 -6.27
CA PRO A 69 -4.83 -11.67 -7.56
C PRO A 69 -3.90 -10.47 -7.77
N ALA A 70 -2.60 -10.74 -7.89
CA ALA A 70 -1.72 -9.89 -8.66
C ALA A 70 -0.88 -10.82 -9.54
N SER A 71 -1.08 -10.65 -10.84
CA SER A 71 -0.41 -11.26 -11.99
C SER A 71 0.94 -11.91 -11.66
N ALA A 72 1.04 -13.20 -11.95
CA ALA A 72 2.27 -14.00 -11.82
C ALA A 72 3.37 -13.54 -12.81
N PRO A 73 4.66 -13.91 -12.61
CA PRO A 73 5.19 -14.84 -11.60
C PRO A 73 6.36 -14.27 -10.77
N GLY A 74 6.30 -14.46 -9.44
CA GLY A 74 7.45 -14.23 -8.57
C GLY A 74 7.10 -14.30 -7.08
N ALA A 75 7.34 -15.45 -6.46
CA ALA A 75 7.37 -15.74 -5.02
C ALA A 75 6.99 -14.59 -4.04
N LYS A 76 5.77 -14.61 -3.50
CA LYS A 76 5.43 -13.86 -2.27
C LYS A 76 5.95 -14.63 -1.07
N ALA A 77 7.19 -14.35 -0.67
CA ALA A 77 7.68 -14.72 0.64
C ALA A 77 6.89 -13.94 1.71
N ASN A 78 6.42 -14.65 2.73
CA ASN A 78 5.89 -14.08 3.97
C ASN A 78 6.65 -12.80 4.34
N ALA A 79 5.95 -11.66 4.31
CA ALA A 79 6.47 -10.44 4.90
C ALA A 79 6.30 -10.53 6.41
N THR A 80 7.16 -11.31 7.05
CA THR A 80 7.54 -11.06 8.43
C THR A 80 7.90 -9.58 8.51
N PRO A 81 7.34 -8.77 9.43
CA PRO A 81 7.70 -7.37 9.56
C PRO A 81 9.21 -7.31 9.72
N GLY A 82 9.88 -6.82 8.67
CA GLY A 82 11.32 -6.70 8.67
C GLY A 82 11.74 -5.76 9.80
N PRO A 83 12.96 -5.91 10.33
CA PRO A 83 13.46 -5.08 11.41
C PRO A 83 13.27 -3.59 11.08
N GLN A 84 12.50 -2.92 11.93
CA GLN A 84 12.21 -1.50 11.81
C GLN A 84 13.50 -0.71 12.09
N GLY A 85 14.18 -0.30 11.02
CA GLY A 85 15.45 0.42 11.09
C GLY A 85 15.46 1.63 10.17
N THR A 86 16.32 2.59 10.48
CA THR A 86 16.63 3.71 9.57
C THR A 86 17.62 3.26 8.52
N THR A 87 17.74 3.94 7.37
CA THR A 87 18.73 3.59 6.33
C THR A 87 20.15 3.47 6.90
N ASN A 88 20.49 4.21 7.96
CA ASN A 88 21.74 4.08 8.70
C ASN A 88 21.93 2.68 9.32
N THR A 89 20.90 2.11 9.95
CA THR A 89 20.94 0.77 10.53
C THR A 89 21.15 -0.30 9.45
N TYR A 90 20.48 -0.14 8.31
CA TYR A 90 20.65 -1.03 7.16
C TYR A 90 22.05 -0.92 6.55
N ALA A 91 22.59 0.30 6.44
CA ALA A 91 23.95 0.54 5.95
C ALA A 91 24.99 -0.04 6.92
N ALA A 92 24.80 0.11 8.23
CA ALA A 92 25.68 -0.46 9.24
C ALA A 92 25.72 -2.00 9.17
N ALA A 93 24.58 -2.65 8.98
CA ALA A 93 24.51 -4.11 8.81
C ALA A 93 25.23 -4.62 7.55
N LEU A 94 25.35 -3.77 6.53
CA LEU A 94 25.99 -4.10 5.25
C LEU A 94 27.49 -3.78 5.21
N GLY A 95 28.04 -3.07 6.19
CA GLY A 95 29.44 -2.60 6.18
C GLY A 95 29.63 -1.18 5.65
N GLY A 96 28.55 -0.52 5.20
CA GLY A 96 28.33 0.93 5.12
C GLY A 96 29.49 1.84 4.70
N GLY A 97 30.34 1.46 3.74
CA GLY A 97 31.50 2.27 3.35
C GLY A 97 31.41 2.90 1.97
N THR A 98 30.63 2.29 1.08
CA THR A 98 30.60 2.61 -0.35
C THR A 98 29.24 3.13 -0.81
N GLY A 99 29.24 3.94 -1.88
CA GLY A 99 27.99 4.46 -2.46
C GLY A 99 27.06 3.36 -2.97
N THR A 100 27.61 2.23 -3.41
CA THR A 100 26.90 1.01 -3.80
C THR A 100 26.21 0.32 -2.64
N GLU A 101 26.90 0.15 -1.51
CA GLU A 101 26.30 -0.43 -0.30
C GLU A 101 25.22 0.47 0.28
N LEU A 102 25.43 1.79 0.25
CA LEU A 102 24.43 2.76 0.72
C LEU A 102 23.16 2.74 -0.15
N ALA A 103 23.32 2.66 -1.48
CA ALA A 103 22.19 2.53 -2.40
C ALA A 103 21.45 1.19 -2.17
N LEU A 104 22.19 0.11 -1.92
CA LEU A 104 21.59 -1.19 -1.59
C LEU A 104 20.80 -1.12 -0.27
N ALA A 105 21.36 -0.48 0.76
CA ALA A 105 20.71 -0.26 2.05
C ALA A 105 19.42 0.58 1.93
N ALA A 106 19.46 1.63 1.10
CA ALA A 106 18.30 2.48 0.83
C ALA A 106 17.19 1.69 0.11
N GLY A 107 17.55 0.90 -0.91
CA GLY A 107 16.60 0.00 -1.57
C GLY A 107 16.02 -1.03 -0.60
N ALA A 108 16.86 -1.59 0.29
CA ALA A 108 16.46 -2.55 1.31
C ALA A 108 15.40 -1.97 2.24
N ARG A 109 15.61 -0.73 2.72
CA ARG A 109 14.62 -0.03 3.55
C ARG A 109 13.31 0.22 2.80
N LEU A 110 13.37 0.63 1.54
CA LEU A 110 12.16 0.85 0.72
C LEU A 110 11.35 -0.43 0.56
N ARG A 111 12.00 -1.55 0.26
CA ARG A 111 11.34 -2.85 0.05
C ARG A 111 10.92 -3.54 1.34
N ILE A 112 11.85 -3.69 2.29
CA ILE A 112 11.66 -4.45 3.54
C ILE A 112 10.98 -3.60 4.60
N GLY A 113 11.40 -2.33 4.74
CA GLY A 113 10.89 -1.42 5.77
C GLY A 113 9.58 -0.75 5.37
N MET A 114 9.46 -0.28 4.12
CA MET A 114 8.24 0.42 3.64
C MET A 114 7.30 -0.47 2.81
N GLY A 115 7.72 -1.68 2.43
CA GLY A 115 6.90 -2.58 1.60
C GLY A 115 6.73 -2.12 0.15
N ALA A 116 7.54 -1.17 -0.32
CA ALA A 116 7.46 -0.68 -1.70
C ALA A 116 8.00 -1.74 -2.65
N GLU A 117 7.15 -2.23 -3.57
CA GLU A 117 7.59 -3.32 -4.43
C GLU A 117 8.65 -2.90 -5.45
N THR A 118 8.50 -1.66 -5.91
CA THR A 118 9.38 -0.97 -6.85
C THR A 118 9.64 0.44 -6.34
N PHE A 119 10.79 1.01 -6.67
CA PHE A 119 11.18 2.36 -6.30
C PHE A 119 11.85 3.10 -7.46
N THR A 120 11.68 4.41 -7.48
CA THR A 120 12.32 5.26 -8.49
C THR A 120 13.71 5.69 -8.05
N ARG A 121 14.55 6.09 -9.01
CA ARG A 121 15.85 6.71 -8.73
C ARG A 121 15.76 7.89 -7.76
N ALA A 122 14.73 8.73 -7.91
CA ALA A 122 14.52 9.90 -7.06
C ALA A 122 14.24 9.50 -5.61
N LYS A 123 13.37 8.50 -5.40
CA LYS A 123 13.06 7.97 -4.07
C LYS A 123 14.26 7.31 -3.41
N LEU A 124 15.05 6.55 -4.19
CA LEU A 124 16.29 5.98 -3.70
C LEU A 124 17.26 7.07 -3.21
N LEU A 125 17.40 8.16 -3.96
CA LEU A 125 18.27 9.29 -3.61
C LEU A 125 17.80 10.01 -2.34
N GLU A 126 16.49 10.20 -2.18
CA GLU A 126 15.88 10.75 -0.97
C GLU A 126 16.22 9.89 0.26
N GLU A 127 16.10 8.57 0.14
CA GLU A 127 16.44 7.63 1.22
C GLU A 127 17.94 7.58 1.51
N MET A 128 18.79 7.66 0.49
CA MET A 128 20.24 7.78 0.69
C MET A 128 20.60 9.07 1.44
N LYS A 129 19.92 10.19 1.15
CA LYS A 129 20.11 11.46 1.88
C LYS A 129 19.64 11.39 3.33
N SER A 130 18.62 10.59 3.61
CA SER A 130 18.18 10.31 4.98
C SER A 130 19.29 9.67 5.82
N ALA A 131 20.20 8.91 5.20
CA ALA A 131 21.39 8.35 5.83
C ALA A 131 22.60 9.32 5.81
N SER A 132 22.47 10.46 6.49
CA SER A 132 23.51 11.51 6.52
C SER A 132 24.86 11.04 7.05
N SER A 133 24.88 10.00 7.89
CA SER A 133 26.11 9.41 8.47
C SER A 133 27.02 8.79 7.41
N TYR A 134 26.46 8.33 6.29
CA TYR A 134 27.18 7.65 5.22
C TYR A 134 27.10 8.40 3.89
N TYR A 135 26.11 9.27 3.72
CA TYR A 135 25.87 9.99 2.48
C TYR A 135 26.96 11.02 2.16
N LYS A 136 27.46 10.96 0.92
CA LYS A 136 28.36 11.98 0.35
C LYS A 136 27.69 12.64 -0.86
N LYS A 137 27.91 13.95 -1.03
CA LYS A 137 27.38 14.71 -2.19
C LYS A 137 27.85 14.14 -3.53
N SER A 138 29.00 13.48 -3.58
CA SER A 138 29.49 12.78 -4.78
C SER A 138 28.58 11.61 -5.20
N TYR A 139 27.84 11.00 -4.28
CA TYR A 139 26.95 9.87 -4.61
C TYR A 139 25.75 10.28 -5.45
N SER A 140 25.21 11.51 -5.31
CA SER A 140 24.11 11.96 -6.19
C SER A 140 24.55 12.12 -7.64
N GLY A 141 25.80 12.60 -7.87
CA GLY A 141 26.36 12.73 -9.22
C GLY A 141 26.68 11.37 -9.84
N ASN A 142 27.13 10.41 -9.04
CA ASN A 142 27.50 9.07 -9.48
C ASN A 142 26.36 8.04 -9.38
N LEU A 143 25.15 8.45 -8.99
CA LEU A 143 24.06 7.51 -8.67
C LEU A 143 23.70 6.61 -9.85
N SER A 144 23.68 7.13 -11.08
CA SER A 144 23.39 6.32 -12.26
C SER A 144 24.42 5.21 -12.47
N ASN A 145 25.71 5.50 -12.24
CA ASN A 145 26.78 4.50 -12.35
C ASN A 145 26.68 3.46 -11.23
N ILE A 146 26.33 3.91 -10.01
CA ILE A 146 26.10 3.04 -8.86
C ILE A 146 24.93 2.08 -9.13
N ILE A 147 23.79 2.59 -9.61
CA ILE A 147 22.63 1.78 -9.97
C ILE A 147 22.98 0.82 -11.11
N GLY A 148 23.64 1.29 -12.16
CA GLY A 148 24.09 0.43 -13.27
C GLY A 148 24.96 -0.73 -12.78
N THR A 149 25.88 -0.46 -11.85
CA THR A 149 26.72 -1.49 -11.22
C THR A 149 25.87 -2.49 -10.42
N LEU A 150 24.86 -2.03 -9.69
CA LEU A 150 23.95 -2.89 -8.91
C LEU A 150 23.04 -3.75 -9.79
N VAL A 151 22.62 -3.24 -10.94
CA VAL A 151 21.84 -3.98 -11.93
C VAL A 151 22.72 -5.04 -12.60
N THR A 152 23.94 -4.69 -13.01
CA THR A 152 24.92 -5.65 -13.58
C THR A 152 25.26 -6.77 -12.58
N ASN A 153 25.38 -6.46 -11.29
CA ASN A 153 25.61 -7.44 -10.23
C ASN A 153 24.35 -8.19 -9.79
N GLN A 154 23.23 -8.05 -10.51
CA GLN A 154 21.93 -8.70 -10.21
C GLN A 154 21.40 -8.42 -8.79
N LYS A 155 21.82 -7.31 -8.18
CA LYS A 155 21.30 -6.88 -6.87
C LYS A 155 19.98 -6.12 -7.05
N PHE A 156 19.89 -5.30 -8.09
CA PHE A 156 18.67 -4.61 -8.53
C PHE A 156 18.17 -5.17 -9.87
N ILE A 157 16.87 -5.06 -10.08
CA ILE A 157 16.20 -5.37 -11.34
C ILE A 157 15.57 -4.08 -11.85
N GLU A 158 15.81 -3.74 -13.11
CA GLU A 158 15.11 -2.64 -13.78
C GLU A 158 13.77 -3.15 -14.31
N ALA A 159 12.67 -2.76 -13.67
CA ALA A 159 11.32 -3.15 -14.07
C ALA A 159 10.79 -2.26 -15.21
N ALA A 160 11.17 -0.98 -15.19
CA ALA A 160 10.87 0.01 -16.21
C ALA A 160 11.92 1.14 -16.14
N LYS A 161 11.91 2.04 -17.13
CA LYS A 161 12.81 3.20 -17.13
C LYS A 161 12.73 3.96 -15.80
N ASP A 162 13.89 4.14 -15.16
CA ASP A 162 14.06 4.80 -13.86
C ASP A 162 13.34 4.14 -12.67
N THR A 163 12.81 2.92 -12.86
CA THR A 163 12.05 2.16 -11.85
C THR A 163 12.74 0.82 -11.59
N TYR A 164 13.12 0.61 -10.33
CA TYR A 164 13.93 -0.52 -9.92
C TYR A 164 13.24 -1.31 -8.82
N SER A 165 13.54 -2.59 -8.73
CA SER A 165 13.17 -3.46 -7.62
C SER A 165 14.40 -4.20 -7.11
N LEU A 166 14.29 -4.74 -5.89
CA LEU A 166 15.32 -5.59 -5.31
C LEU A 166 15.19 -7.01 -5.86
N HIS A 167 16.33 -7.63 -6.15
CA HIS A 167 16.38 -9.05 -6.48
C HIS A 167 16.02 -9.89 -5.24
N ALA A 168 15.20 -10.93 -5.42
CA ALA A 168 14.69 -11.75 -4.32
C ALA A 168 15.82 -12.41 -3.49
N THR A 169 16.89 -12.87 -4.13
CA THR A 169 18.08 -13.42 -3.44
C THR A 169 18.67 -12.38 -2.49
N THR A 170 18.87 -11.16 -2.97
CA THR A 170 19.44 -10.05 -2.20
C THR A 170 18.51 -9.64 -1.07
N GLU A 171 17.20 -9.61 -1.30
CA GLU A 171 16.21 -9.33 -0.25
C GLU A 171 16.30 -10.34 0.90
N ASN A 172 16.43 -11.63 0.59
CA ASN A 172 16.59 -12.68 1.60
C ASN A 172 17.93 -12.59 2.34
N GLU A 173 19.04 -12.31 1.64
CA GLU A 173 20.34 -12.07 2.26
C GLU A 173 20.25 -10.90 3.25
N LEU A 174 19.62 -9.79 2.84
CA LEU A 174 19.44 -8.60 3.67
C LEU A 174 18.57 -8.88 4.88
N ARG A 175 17.42 -9.54 4.71
CA ARG A 175 16.55 -9.94 5.82
C ARG A 175 17.29 -10.80 6.84
N THR A 176 18.11 -11.74 6.38
CA THR A 176 18.91 -12.60 7.25
C THR A 176 19.90 -11.78 8.08
N ARG A 177 20.65 -10.87 7.43
CA ARG A 177 21.65 -10.02 8.10
C ARG A 177 21.04 -9.02 9.08
N LEU A 178 19.79 -8.61 8.88
CA LEU A 178 19.11 -7.65 9.75
C LEU A 178 18.32 -8.31 10.88
N ALA A 179 17.94 -9.58 10.73
CA ALA A 179 17.29 -10.37 11.78
C ALA A 179 18.31 -11.00 12.77
N SER A 180 19.61 -10.85 12.47
CA SER A 180 20.73 -11.33 13.29
C SER A 180 21.14 -10.35 14.38
#